data_AF-A0ABD0NV95-F1
#
_entry.id   AF-A0ABD0NV95-F1
#
_cell.length_a   1.000
_cell.length_b   1.000
_cell.length_c   1.000
_cell.angle_alpha   90.00
_cell.angle_beta   90.00
_cell.angle_gamma   90.00
#
_symmetry.space_group_name_H-M   'P 1'
#
loop_
_entity.id
_entity.type
_entity.pdbx_description
1 polymer ?
#
loop_
_entity_poly.entity_id
_entity_poly.type
_entity_poly.pdbx_seq_one_letter_code
_entity_poly.pdbx_strand_id
1 'polypeptide(L)'
;MALLYEMVWRFLHALLYVQRALVAWFRVHIWRWKQAVVGLLLPLALGFHNPRKTGPIGKRTSRRVRFGTDGRTLEKLPLHVGLLITEEEIHFTDIANLVVWCMAVGISYVSVYDNQ
;
A
#
# COMPACT_ATOMS: atom_id res chain seq x y z
N MET A 1 23.26 -9.11 -40.29
CA MET A 1 23.58 -9.13 -38.85
C MET A 1 22.88 -8.03 -38.05
N ALA A 2 22.85 -6.77 -38.51
CA ALA A 2 22.20 -5.66 -37.78
C ALA A 2 20.67 -5.84 -37.55
N LEU A 3 19.95 -6.36 -38.54
CA LEU A 3 18.48 -6.57 -38.43
C LEU A 3 18.08 -7.60 -37.37
N LEU A 4 18.93 -8.61 -37.13
CA LEU A 4 18.70 -9.61 -36.08
C LEU A 4 18.85 -8.99 -34.70
N TYR A 5 19.85 -8.12 -34.51
CA TYR A 5 20.06 -7.41 -33.25
C TYR A 5 18.91 -6.45 -32.94
N GLU A 6 18.38 -5.74 -33.94
CA GLU A 6 17.21 -4.88 -33.73
C GLU A 6 15.95 -5.67 -33.36
N MET A 7 15.71 -6.82 -33.99
CA MET A 7 14.59 -7.68 -33.63
C MET A 7 14.73 -8.24 -32.22
N VAL A 8 15.92 -8.70 -31.84
CA VAL A 8 16.20 -9.21 -30.49
C VAL A 8 15.99 -8.11 -29.45
N TRP A 9 16.45 -6.88 -29.72
CA TRP A 9 16.28 -5.74 -28.84
C TRP A 9 14.79 -5.41 -28.60
N ARG A 10 13.99 -5.34 -29.67
CA ARG A 10 12.54 -5.08 -29.57
C ARG A 10 11.82 -6.21 -28.83
N PHE A 11 12.23 -7.45 -29.07
CA PHE A 11 11.67 -8.61 -28.38
C PHE A 11 11.97 -8.58 -26.87
N LEU A 12 13.19 -8.19 -26.51
CA LEU A 12 13.61 -8.08 -25.11
C LEU A 12 12.86 -6.96 -24.38
N HIS A 13 12.68 -5.81 -25.04
CA HIS A 13 11.83 -4.73 -24.51
C HIS A 13 10.37 -5.14 -24.35
N ALA A 14 9.79 -5.81 -25.36
CA ALA A 14 8.42 -6.29 -25.28
C ALA A 14 8.24 -7.31 -24.13
N LEU A 15 9.19 -8.23 -23.97
CA LEU A 15 9.18 -9.22 -22.91
C LEU A 15 9.25 -8.57 -21.53
N LEU A 16 10.13 -7.58 -21.35
CA LEU A 16 10.24 -6.83 -20.09
C LEU A 16 8.96 -6.05 -19.77
N TYR A 17 8.34 -5.40 -20.77
CA TYR A 17 7.06 -4.71 -20.58
C TYR A 17 5.95 -5.67 -20.17
N VAL A 18 5.84 -6.83 -20.83
CA VAL A 18 4.84 -7.85 -20.51
C VAL A 18 5.06 -8.42 -19.11
N GLN A 19 6.30 -8.68 -18.71
CA GLN A 19 6.60 -9.14 -17.36
C GLN A 19 6.23 -8.11 -16.30
N ARG A 20 6.55 -6.83 -16.51
CA ARG A 20 6.18 -5.75 -15.58
C ARG A 20 4.66 -5.61 -15.45
N ALA A 21 3.95 -5.63 -16.57
CA ALA A 21 2.49 -5.58 -16.61
C ALA A 21 1.86 -6.79 -15.90
N LEU A 22 2.38 -7.99 -16.14
CA LEU A 22 1.94 -9.21 -15.46
C LEU A 22 2.17 -9.12 -13.95
N VAL A 23 3.33 -8.64 -13.50
CA VAL A 23 3.63 -8.51 -12.07
C VAL A 23 2.75 -7.44 -11.42
N ALA A 24 2.53 -6.30 -12.08
CA ALA A 24 1.61 -5.26 -11.61
C ALA A 24 0.17 -5.79 -11.49
N TRP A 25 -0.32 -6.48 -12.53
CA TRP A 25 -1.62 -7.13 -12.50
C TRP A 25 -1.69 -8.17 -11.40
N PHE A 26 -0.67 -9.02 -11.25
CA PHE A 26 -0.64 -10.06 -10.22
C PHE A 26 -0.67 -9.46 -8.81
N ARG A 27 0.06 -8.35 -8.59
CA ARG A 27 0.01 -7.61 -7.32
C ARG A 27 -1.38 -7.05 -7.03
N VAL A 28 -2.03 -6.43 -8.02
CA VAL A 28 -3.41 -5.94 -7.87
C VAL A 28 -4.37 -7.11 -7.62
N HIS A 29 -4.20 -8.24 -8.30
CA HIS A 29 -5.05 -9.41 -8.14
C HIS A 29 -4.88 -10.02 -6.74
N ILE A 30 -3.64 -10.24 -6.29
CA ILE A 30 -3.35 -10.71 -4.93
C ILE A 30 -3.90 -9.75 -3.88
N TRP A 31 -3.73 -8.44 -4.07
CA TRP A 31 -4.35 -7.43 -3.22
C TRP A 31 -5.85 -7.73 -3.16
N ARG A 32 -6.55 -7.68 -4.30
CA ARG A 32 -8.01 -7.86 -4.39
C ARG A 32 -8.50 -9.13 -3.69
N TRP A 33 -7.74 -10.22 -3.77
CA TRP A 33 -8.03 -11.47 -3.06
C TRP A 33 -7.85 -11.34 -1.55
N LYS A 34 -6.80 -10.66 -1.07
CA LYS A 34 -6.64 -10.33 0.36
C LYS A 34 -7.78 -9.45 0.88
N GLN A 35 -8.29 -8.50 0.08
CA GLN A 35 -9.47 -7.69 0.42
C GLN A 35 -10.71 -8.55 0.63
N ALA A 36 -10.94 -9.51 -0.27
CA ALA A 36 -12.07 -10.43 -0.18
C ALA A 36 -11.97 -11.34 1.05
N VAL A 37 -10.79 -11.85 1.39
CA VAL A 37 -10.56 -12.66 2.60
C VAL A 37 -10.75 -11.83 3.88
N VAL A 38 -10.27 -10.58 3.91
CA VAL A 38 -10.51 -9.66 5.04
C VAL A 38 -12.01 -9.34 5.17
N GLY A 39 -12.72 -9.15 4.05
CA GLY A 39 -14.17 -8.98 4.02
C GLY A 39 -14.97 -10.21 4.47
N LEU A 40 -14.42 -11.42 4.35
CA LEU A 40 -15.02 -12.66 4.85
C LEU A 40 -14.72 -12.92 6.34
N LEU A 41 -13.57 -12.44 6.84
CA LEU A 41 -13.19 -12.58 8.25
C LEU A 41 -13.78 -11.46 9.15
N LEU A 42 -14.08 -10.28 8.60
CA LEU A 42 -14.73 -9.18 9.33
C LEU A 42 -16.12 -9.53 9.91
N PRO A 43 -17.01 -10.27 9.21
CA PRO A 43 -18.29 -10.69 9.74
C PRO A 43 -18.17 -11.61 10.96
N LEU A 44 -17.09 -12.40 11.06
CA LEU A 44 -16.93 -13.35 12.16
C LEU A 44 -16.35 -12.68 13.43
N ALA A 45 -15.50 -11.66 13.27
CA ALA A 45 -14.90 -10.93 14.39
C ALA A 45 -15.81 -9.82 14.97
N LEU A 46 -16.85 -9.39 14.24
CA LEU A 46 -17.83 -8.38 14.67
C LEU A 46 -19.17 -8.99 15.11
N GLY A 47 -19.22 -10.30 15.37
CA GLY A 47 -20.33 -10.93 16.08
C GLY A 47 -20.37 -10.46 17.53
N PHE A 48 -21.48 -9.84 17.94
CA PHE A 48 -21.80 -9.32 19.28
C PHE A 48 -21.28 -7.93 19.64
N HIS A 49 -21.87 -6.88 19.03
CA HIS A 49 -22.09 -5.65 19.79
C HIS A 49 -23.54 -5.18 19.72
N ASN A 50 -24.21 -5.35 20.85
CA ASN A 50 -25.62 -5.08 21.14
C ASN A 50 -25.90 -3.56 21.08
N PRO A 51 -26.86 -3.08 20.27
CA PRO A 51 -27.14 -1.65 20.19
C PRO A 51 -28.08 -1.25 21.33
N ARG A 52 -27.55 -0.69 22.41
CA ARG A 52 -28.38 0.03 23.39
C ARG A 52 -27.78 1.38 23.79
N LYS A 53 -28.58 2.41 23.45
CA LYS A 53 -28.77 3.72 24.10
C LYS A 53 -27.89 4.91 23.63
N THR A 54 -28.50 5.66 22.71
CA THR A 54 -28.76 7.11 22.74
C THR A 54 -27.84 8.01 23.57
N GLY A 55 -27.13 8.91 22.87
CA GLY A 55 -26.55 10.13 23.42
C GLY A 55 -26.01 11.03 22.30
N PRO A 56 -26.42 12.30 22.18
CA PRO A 56 -25.90 13.21 21.16
C PRO A 56 -24.68 13.94 21.70
N ILE A 57 -23.49 13.63 21.20
CA ILE A 57 -22.33 14.53 21.24
C ILE A 57 -21.42 14.13 20.07
N GLY A 58 -21.39 14.99 19.06
CA GLY A 58 -20.53 14.89 17.90
C GLY A 58 -19.07 15.07 18.30
N LYS A 59 -18.45 14.03 18.86
CA LYS A 59 -17.00 13.92 18.85
C LYS A 59 -16.63 13.32 17.50
N ARG A 60 -16.22 14.17 16.56
CA ARG A 60 -15.39 13.76 15.43
C ARG A 60 -14.25 12.93 16.01
N THR A 61 -14.38 11.62 15.99
CA THR A 61 -13.31 10.68 16.32
C THR A 61 -12.27 10.88 15.24
N SER A 62 -11.38 11.81 15.55
CA SER A 62 -10.22 12.22 14.79
C SER A 62 -9.58 10.98 14.18
N ARG A 63 -9.55 10.93 12.85
CA ARG A 63 -8.90 9.89 12.05
C ARG A 63 -7.46 9.58 12.54
N ARG A 64 -6.83 10.51 13.27
CA ARG A 64 -5.54 10.33 13.96
C ARG A 64 -5.54 9.22 15.02
N VAL A 65 -6.65 8.96 15.72
CA VAL A 65 -6.67 8.01 16.85
C VAL A 65 -6.55 6.57 16.37
N ARG A 66 -7.05 6.25 15.17
CA ARG A 66 -7.07 4.86 14.66
C ARG A 66 -5.69 4.39 14.17
N PHE A 67 -4.89 5.28 13.57
CA PHE A 67 -3.56 4.90 13.07
C PHE A 67 -2.54 4.65 14.18
N GLY A 68 -2.60 5.43 15.26
CA GLY A 68 -1.71 5.23 16.42
C GLY A 68 -1.98 3.93 17.19
N THR A 69 -3.21 3.39 17.13
CA THR A 69 -3.51 2.07 17.69
C THR A 69 -2.98 0.95 16.81
N ASP A 70 -3.04 1.09 15.49
CA ASP A 70 -2.59 0.07 14.53
C ASP A 70 -1.05 -0.10 14.56
N GLY A 71 -0.29 0.95 14.88
CA GLY A 71 1.15 0.84 15.12
C GLY A 71 1.51 0.07 16.39
N ARG A 72 0.67 0.15 17.43
CA ARG A 72 0.89 -0.48 18.75
C ARG A 72 0.47 -1.95 18.80
N THR A 73 -0.35 -2.40 17.86
CA THR A 73 -0.71 -3.82 17.72
C THR A 73 0.39 -4.63 17.01
N LEU A 74 1.31 -3.95 16.32
CA LEU A 74 2.49 -4.58 15.74
C LEU A 74 3.51 -4.88 16.85
N GLU A 75 4.00 -6.12 16.90
CA GLU A 75 5.01 -6.56 17.87
C GLU A 75 6.28 -5.71 17.79
N LYS A 76 6.65 -5.27 16.57
CA LYS A 76 7.79 -4.41 16.29
C LYS A 76 7.46 -3.44 15.19
N LEU A 77 7.92 -2.20 15.36
CA LEU A 77 7.72 -1.10 14.41
C LEU A 77 9.09 -0.63 13.93
N PRO A 78 9.32 -0.48 12.61
CA PRO A 78 10.62 -0.08 12.10
C PRO A 78 10.93 1.38 12.47
N LEU A 79 12.16 1.62 12.93
CA LEU A 79 12.66 2.97 13.17
C LEU A 79 12.78 3.77 11.86
N HIS A 80 13.19 3.11 10.78
CA HIS A 80 13.44 3.68 9.47
C HIS A 80 12.80 2.86 8.36
N VAL A 81 12.12 3.52 7.42
CA VAL A 81 11.54 2.91 6.21
C VAL A 81 12.12 3.58 4.96
N GLY A 82 12.55 2.77 3.99
CA GLY A 82 12.95 3.23 2.66
C GLY A 82 11.84 2.97 1.64
N LEU A 83 11.47 4.00 0.88
CA LEU A 83 10.48 3.97 -0.19
C LEU A 83 11.21 4.10 -1.52
N LEU A 84 11.28 3.01 -2.28
CA LEU A 84 11.88 2.98 -3.62
C LEU A 84 10.77 3.17 -4.66
N ILE A 85 10.82 4.26 -5.41
CA ILE A 85 9.91 4.55 -6.51
C ILE A 85 10.56 4.02 -7.78
N THR A 86 9.90 3.05 -8.42
CA THR A 86 10.35 2.48 -9.70
C THR A 86 9.38 2.78 -10.84
N GLU A 87 8.34 3.57 -10.55
CA GLU A 87 7.31 3.95 -11.51
C GLU A 87 7.83 5.09 -12.38
N GLU A 88 7.46 5.06 -13.66
CA GLU A 88 7.88 6.06 -14.65
C GLU A 88 7.11 7.37 -14.48
N GLU A 89 5.81 7.28 -14.14
CA GLU A 89 4.95 8.43 -13.82
C GLU A 89 4.79 8.55 -12.30
N ILE A 90 5.34 9.63 -11.72
CA ILE A 90 5.36 9.82 -10.28
C ILE A 90 4.20 10.72 -9.82
N HIS A 91 3.30 10.17 -9.01
CA HIS A 91 2.27 10.94 -8.33
C HIS A 91 2.72 11.35 -6.92
N PHE A 92 3.16 12.60 -6.78
CA PHE A 92 3.65 13.15 -5.50
C PHE A 92 2.62 13.08 -4.37
N THR A 93 1.33 13.17 -4.69
CA THR A 93 0.24 13.05 -3.70
C THR A 93 0.26 11.69 -3.00
N ASP A 94 0.54 10.62 -3.73
CA ASP A 94 0.53 9.26 -3.19
C ASP A 94 1.75 9.02 -2.32
N ILE A 95 2.91 9.51 -2.74
CA ILE A 95 4.14 9.49 -1.94
C ILE A 95 3.95 10.28 -0.64
N ALA A 96 3.39 11.48 -0.73
CA ALA A 96 3.12 12.31 0.44
C ALA A 96 2.15 11.63 1.41
N ASN A 97 1.07 11.01 0.90
CA ASN A 97 0.15 10.23 1.71
C ASN A 97 0.84 9.05 2.40
N LEU A 98 1.72 8.33 1.69
CA LEU A 98 2.47 7.21 2.25
C LEU A 98 3.39 7.66 3.40
N VAL A 99 4.11 8.76 3.20
CA VAL A 99 4.99 9.36 4.21
C VAL A 99 4.18 9.80 5.44
N VAL A 100 3.03 10.44 5.24
CA VAL A 100 2.12 10.85 6.32
C VAL A 100 1.57 9.64 7.09
N TRP A 101 1.25 8.55 6.40
CA TRP A 101 0.82 7.31 7.06
C TRP A 101 1.94 6.69 7.89
N CYS A 102 3.18 6.65 7.39
CA CYS A 102 4.33 6.18 8.16
C CYS A 102 4.50 6.97 9.46
N MET A 103 4.41 8.30 9.38
CA MET A 103 4.46 9.17 10.57
C MET A 103 3.27 8.93 11.52
N ALA A 104 2.07 8.73 10.98
CA ALA A 104 0.87 8.46 11.78
C ALA A 104 0.93 7.10 12.51
N VAL A 105 1.62 6.11 11.94
CA VAL A 105 1.90 4.81 12.56
C VAL A 105 2.97 4.92 13.66
N GLY A 106 3.87 5.91 13.58
CA GLY A 106 4.92 6.17 14.56
C GLY A 106 6.34 5.83 14.08
N ILE A 107 6.54 5.67 12.77
CA ILE A 107 7.87 5.46 12.18
C ILE A 107 8.64 6.77 12.24
N SER A 108 9.88 6.73 12.74
CA SER A 108 10.67 7.94 13.00
C SER A 108 11.33 8.52 11.74
N TYR A 109 11.77 7.66 10.82
CA TYR A 109 12.47 8.09 9.61
C TYR A 109 11.88 7.44 8.37
N VAL A 110 11.70 8.24 7.32
CA VAL A 110 11.24 7.78 6.01
C VAL A 110 12.17 8.36 4.96
N SER A 111 12.88 7.49 4.25
CA SER A 111 13.71 7.86 3.10
C SER A 111 12.97 7.55 1.82
N VAL A 112 12.90 8.50 0.90
CA VAL A 112 12.32 8.31 -0.43
C VAL A 112 13.45 8.30 -1.44
N TYR A 113 13.53 7.26 -2.25
CA TYR A 113 14.51 7.10 -3.31
C TYR A 113 13.80 6.97 -4.64
N ASP A 114 14.24 7.78 -5.60
CA ASP A 114 13.84 7.72 -6.99
C ASP A 114 15.10 7.48 -7.84
N ASN A 115 14.94 6.75 -8.94
CA ASN A 115 16.05 6.34 -9.82
C ASN A 115 16.22 7.28 -11.02
N GLN A 116 15.75 8.52 -10.92
CA GLN A 116 15.96 9.58 -11.91
C GLN A 116 17.25 10.36 -11.67
#